data_AF-A0AAD6YYG7-F1
#
_entry.id   AF-A0AAD6YYG7-F1
#
_cell.length_a   1.000
_cell.length_b   1.000
_cell.length_c   1.000
_cell.angle_alpha   90.00
_cell.angle_beta   90.00
_cell.angle_gamma   90.00
#
_symmetry.space_group_name_H-M   'P 1'
#
loop_
_entity.id
_entity.type
_entity.pdbx_description
1 polymer ?
#
loop_
_entity_poly.entity_id
_entity_poly.type
_entity_poly.pdbx_seq_one_letter_code
_entity_poly.pdbx_strand_id
1 'polypeptide(L)'
;MRSLYAHLGTTSMGSLLLSSPKVKSYNTVILPPVVQAVLHSIATPNWSLFTPSTSTEPYKTRVTDLQNELTLARQHVVVRDQIIEQANARMVFQNMGLKRMNEALYQKEEKGMADRAKLFKGKAQCLSSDEFYNVSKAADKEAKKLERGHKKVLQAELDKEWAEMKEQHRKAVEVWSAECSKLVVKGVRKKDLPPKPKLGKKPKLLVVGNDESDEEEEEGDA
;
A
#
# COMPACT_ATOMS: atom_id res chain seq x y z
N MET A 1 4.47 -10.71 5.93
CA MET A 1 4.19 -11.91 6.76
C MET A 1 5.46 -12.51 7.39
N ARG A 2 6.45 -11.71 7.81
CA ARG A 2 7.69 -12.21 8.46
C ARG A 2 7.80 -11.89 9.96
N SER A 3 6.87 -11.10 10.52
CA SER A 3 6.90 -10.67 11.92
C SER A 3 6.37 -11.71 12.93
N LEU A 4 5.70 -12.77 12.47
CA LEU A 4 5.16 -13.83 13.35
C LEU A 4 6.21 -14.88 13.74
N TYR A 5 7.35 -14.95 13.05
CA TYR A 5 8.34 -16.00 13.29
C TYR A 5 9.31 -15.71 14.43
N ALA A 6 9.46 -14.45 14.86
CA ALA A 6 10.45 -14.08 15.87
C ALA A 6 10.10 -14.56 17.29
N HIS A 7 8.82 -14.85 17.59
CA HIS A 7 8.39 -15.38 18.89
C HIS A 7 8.47 -16.91 19.00
N LEU A 8 8.74 -17.59 17.87
CA LEU A 8 8.88 -19.04 17.84
C LEU A 8 10.26 -19.51 18.34
N GLY A 9 11.25 -18.60 18.41
CA GLY A 9 12.62 -18.94 18.81
C GLY A 9 12.90 -18.89 20.32
N THR A 10 11.98 -18.37 21.14
CA THR A 10 12.20 -18.14 22.58
C THR A 10 11.56 -19.18 23.51
N THR A 11 10.83 -20.17 23.00
CA THR A 11 10.20 -21.20 23.84
C THR A 11 11.04 -22.48 23.87
N SER A 12 11.67 -22.73 25.01
CA SER A 12 12.55 -23.87 25.32
C SER A 12 11.86 -25.25 25.42
N MET A 13 10.56 -25.39 25.11
CA MET A 13 9.85 -26.66 25.29
C MET A 13 9.09 -27.06 24.03
N GLY A 14 9.48 -28.23 23.50
CA GLY A 14 8.92 -28.82 22.29
C GLY A 14 7.50 -29.32 22.48
N SER A 15 6.53 -28.53 22.05
CA SER A 15 5.33 -28.95 21.31
C SER A 15 4.49 -27.70 21.06
N LEU A 16 4.00 -27.52 19.83
CA LEU A 16 3.24 -26.32 19.46
C LEU A 16 1.95 -26.73 18.75
N LEU A 17 0.82 -26.58 19.46
CA LEU A 17 -0.51 -26.63 18.88
C LEU A 17 -0.75 -25.32 18.12
N LEU A 18 -0.66 -25.38 16.79
CA LEU A 18 -1.05 -24.30 15.89
C LEU A 18 -2.58 -24.17 15.87
N SER A 19 -3.15 -23.53 16.89
CA SER A 19 -4.43 -22.85 16.67
C SER A 19 -4.11 -21.50 16.02
N SER A 20 -4.83 -21.14 14.96
CA SER A 20 -4.74 -19.84 14.31
C SER A 20 -5.73 -18.88 15.00
N PRO A 21 -5.35 -18.15 16.07
CA PRO A 21 -6.25 -17.21 16.70
C PRO A 21 -6.57 -16.08 15.72
N LYS A 22 -7.87 -15.75 15.60
CA LYS A 22 -8.31 -14.54 14.92
C LYS A 22 -7.60 -13.34 15.56
N VAL A 23 -6.76 -12.65 14.80
CA VAL A 23 -6.06 -11.45 15.25
C VAL A 23 -7.11 -10.39 15.59
N LYS A 24 -7.30 -10.13 16.89
CA LYS A 24 -8.16 -9.05 17.40
C LYS A 24 -7.29 -7.81 17.67
N SER A 25 -7.88 -6.62 17.55
CA SER A 25 -7.19 -5.31 17.62
C SER A 25 -6.36 -5.07 18.89
N TYR A 26 -6.66 -5.75 20.00
CA TYR A 26 -5.91 -5.64 21.25
C TYR A 26 -4.71 -6.58 21.36
N ASN A 27 -4.59 -7.59 20.47
CA ASN A 27 -3.54 -8.62 20.52
C ASN A 27 -2.35 -8.33 19.61
N THR A 28 -2.38 -7.26 18.82
CA THR A 28 -1.19 -6.77 18.10
C THR A 28 -0.40 -5.86 19.03
N VAL A 29 0.30 -6.46 20.00
CA VAL A 29 1.47 -5.79 20.58
C VAL A 29 2.43 -5.61 19.41
N ILE A 30 2.52 -4.38 18.90
CA ILE A 30 3.51 -4.02 17.89
C ILE A 30 4.85 -4.17 18.59
N LEU A 31 5.46 -5.36 18.48
CA LEU A 31 6.80 -5.53 18.99
C LEU A 31 7.69 -4.53 18.28
N PRO A 32 8.55 -3.81 19.04
CA PRO A 32 9.61 -3.04 18.45
C PRO A 32 10.30 -3.88 17.38
N PRO A 33 10.48 -3.37 16.14
CA PRO A 33 11.50 -3.96 15.28
C PRO A 33 12.81 -3.88 16.08
N VAL A 34 13.34 -5.04 16.46
CA VAL A 34 14.64 -5.15 17.12
C VAL A 34 15.66 -4.85 16.04
N VAL A 35 15.92 -3.57 15.80
CA VAL A 35 17.13 -3.16 15.10
C VAL A 35 18.22 -3.43 16.12
N GLN A 36 18.81 -4.62 15.99
CA GLN A 36 19.89 -5.14 16.81
C GLN A 36 21.18 -4.38 16.47
N ALA A 37 21.13 -3.05 16.45
CA ALA A 37 22.31 -2.23 16.55
C ALA A 37 22.72 -2.32 18.01
N VAL A 38 23.47 -3.36 18.35
CA VAL A 38 24.33 -3.35 19.52
C VAL A 38 25.24 -2.14 19.30
N LEU A 39 24.84 -1.00 19.84
CA LEU A 39 25.77 0.11 20.00
C LEU A 39 26.91 -0.47 20.82
N HIS A 40 28.02 -0.73 20.14
CA HIS A 40 29.30 -1.00 20.76
C HIS A 40 29.42 -0.07 21.96
N SER A 41 29.71 -0.62 23.13
CA SER A 41 29.84 0.13 24.38
C SER A 41 30.93 1.20 24.21
N ILE A 42 30.55 2.39 23.72
CA ILE A 42 31.47 3.52 23.55
C ILE A 42 31.80 3.97 24.97
N ALA A 43 33.08 4.01 25.30
CA ALA A 43 33.54 4.49 26.59
C ALA A 43 32.97 5.90 26.86
N THR A 44 32.63 6.19 28.10
CA THR A 44 32.13 7.52 28.48
C THR A 44 33.27 8.53 28.47
N PRO A 45 33.12 9.70 27.81
CA PRO A 45 34.15 10.72 27.81
C PRO A 45 34.47 11.20 29.22
N ASN A 46 35.75 11.39 29.51
CA ASN A 46 36.19 11.90 30.80
C ASN A 46 36.08 13.43 30.85
N TRP A 47 34.94 13.94 31.30
CA TRP A 47 34.69 15.38 31.45
C TRP A 47 35.51 16.05 32.56
N SER A 48 36.16 15.28 33.45
CA SER A 48 37.06 15.86 34.45
C SER A 48 38.30 16.53 33.82
N LEU A 49 38.59 16.26 32.54
CA LEU A 49 39.67 16.94 31.85
C LEU A 49 39.36 18.41 31.50
N PHE A 50 38.10 18.84 31.60
CA PHE A 50 37.72 20.23 31.35
C PHE A 50 37.89 21.15 32.56
N THR A 51 38.05 20.61 33.77
CA THR A 51 38.29 21.45 34.94
C THR A 51 39.73 21.97 34.91
N PRO A 52 39.96 23.27 35.16
CA PRO A 52 41.30 23.83 35.21
C PRO A 52 42.03 23.23 36.42
N SER A 53 42.91 22.27 36.17
CA SER A 53 43.75 21.68 37.21
C SER A 53 45.04 22.49 37.34
N THR A 54 45.51 22.70 38.57
CA THR A 54 46.88 23.15 38.88
C THR A 54 47.94 22.04 38.67
N SER A 55 47.59 20.99 37.92
CA SER A 55 48.42 19.81 37.71
C SER A 55 49.73 20.14 36.99
N THR A 56 50.82 19.57 37.49
CA THR A 56 52.19 19.62 36.95
C THR A 56 52.42 18.68 35.76
N GLU A 57 51.37 18.12 35.17
CA GLU A 57 51.52 17.30 33.97
C GLU A 57 52.08 18.11 32.79
N PRO A 58 52.91 17.48 31.94
CA PRO A 58 53.47 18.17 30.79
C PRO A 58 52.33 18.58 29.85
N TYR A 59 52.26 19.88 29.53
CA TYR A 59 51.19 20.46 28.69
C TYR A 59 50.88 19.67 27.41
N LYS A 60 51.89 19.01 26.82
CA LYS A 60 51.74 18.16 25.64
C LYS A 60 50.84 16.94 25.86
N THR A 61 50.98 16.22 26.98
CA THR A 61 50.12 15.04 27.26
C THR A 61 48.69 15.47 27.50
N ARG A 62 48.52 16.58 28.23
CA ARG A 62 47.21 17.16 28.47
C ARG A 62 46.47 17.52 27.18
N VAL A 63 47.17 18.13 26.21
CA VAL A 63 46.57 18.47 24.92
C VAL A 63 46.19 17.20 24.13
N THR A 64 47.04 16.17 24.12
CA THR A 64 46.71 14.91 23.43
C THR A 64 45.51 14.21 24.06
N ASP A 65 45.40 14.21 25.39
CA ASP A 65 44.26 13.60 26.08
C ASP A 65 42.96 14.35 25.79
N LEU A 66 43.00 15.69 25.80
CA LEU A 66 41.84 16.51 25.41
C LEU A 66 41.43 16.29 23.96
N GLN A 67 42.38 16.11 23.03
CA GLN A 67 42.08 15.80 21.63
C GLN A 67 41.42 14.42 21.49
N ASN A 68 41.89 13.43 22.25
CA ASN A 68 41.30 12.09 22.26
C ASN A 68 39.88 12.13 22.82
N GLU A 69 39.66 12.80 23.95
CA GLU A 69 38.33 12.95 24.56
C GLU A 69 37.37 13.73 23.65
N LEU A 70 37.84 14.77 22.96
CA LEU A 70 37.03 15.53 22.00
C LEU A 70 36.63 14.66 20.81
N THR A 71 37.54 13.81 20.34
CA THR A 71 37.25 12.85 19.25
C THR A 71 36.20 11.84 19.69
N LEU A 72 36.31 11.32 20.92
CA LEU A 72 35.34 10.41 21.50
C LEU A 72 33.97 11.09 21.68
N ALA A 73 33.94 12.33 22.21
CA ALA A 73 32.71 13.11 22.34
C ALA A 73 32.02 13.34 20.99
N ARG A 74 32.79 13.61 19.93
CA ARG A 74 32.27 13.71 18.57
C ARG A 74 31.64 12.40 18.09
N GLN A 75 32.27 11.25 18.38
CA GLN A 75 31.70 9.95 18.04
C GLN A 75 30.36 9.72 18.78
N HIS A 76 30.27 10.10 20.06
CA HIS A 76 29.01 10.02 20.82
C HIS A 76 27.88 10.84 20.18
N VAL A 77 28.18 12.05 19.70
CA VAL A 77 27.17 12.90 19.03
C VAL A 77 26.66 12.22 17.77
N VAL A 78 27.55 11.76 16.89
CA VAL A 78 27.17 11.06 15.65
C VAL A 78 26.27 9.85 15.93
N VAL A 79 26.64 9.08 16.95
CA VAL A 79 25.92 7.87 17.33
C VAL A 79 24.55 8.20 17.94
N ARG A 80 24.45 9.28 18.72
CA ARG A 80 23.15 9.78 19.22
C ARG A 80 22.26 10.26 18.09
N ASP A 81 22.80 10.98 17.11
CA ASP A 81 22.04 11.46 15.95
C ASP A 81 21.47 10.28 15.16
N GLN A 82 22.27 9.22 14.95
CA GLN A 82 21.81 7.99 14.31
C GLN A 82 20.69 7.30 15.11
N ILE A 83 20.78 7.25 16.44
CA ILE A 83 19.71 6.70 17.29
C ILE A 83 18.41 7.52 17.13
N ILE A 84 18.51 8.85 17.16
CA ILE A 84 17.37 9.75 17.03
C ILE A 84 16.73 9.58 15.65
N GLU A 85 17.53 9.54 14.59
CA GLU A 85 17.06 9.30 13.22
C GLU A 85 16.32 7.96 13.11
N GLN A 86 16.90 6.89 13.65
CA GLN A 86 16.26 5.57 13.68
C GLN A 86 14.93 5.59 14.46
N ALA A 87 14.89 6.27 15.61
CA ALA A 87 13.68 6.42 16.41
C ALA A 87 12.58 7.18 15.64
N ASN A 88 12.95 8.25 14.95
CA ASN A 88 12.03 9.03 14.11
C ASN A 88 11.49 8.20 12.93
N ALA A 89 12.37 7.49 12.22
CA ALA A 89 11.97 6.59 11.13
C ALA A 89 10.98 5.52 11.62
N ARG A 90 11.21 4.96 12.80
CA ARG A 90 10.30 3.99 13.43
C ARG A 90 8.94 4.59 13.75
N MET A 91 8.91 5.80 14.31
CA MET A 91 7.66 6.50 14.62
C MET A 91 6.82 6.72 13.36
N VAL A 92 7.45 7.17 12.26
CA VAL A 92 6.78 7.34 10.96
C VAL A 92 6.19 6.02 10.46
N PHE A 93 6.95 4.92 10.53
CA PHE A 93 6.48 3.61 10.09
C PHE A 93 5.27 3.13 10.92
N GLN A 94 5.31 3.31 12.25
CA GLN A 94 4.19 2.98 13.13
C GLN A 94 2.96 3.82 12.82
N ASN A 95 3.11 5.13 12.61
CA ASN A 95 2.02 6.03 12.24
C ASN A 95 1.38 5.64 10.91
N MET A 96 2.18 5.26 9.91
CA MET A 96 1.66 4.76 8.62
C MET A 96 0.85 3.47 8.80
N GLY A 97 1.32 2.54 9.64
CA GLY A 97 0.59 1.33 9.97
C GLY A 97 -0.74 1.60 10.67
N LEU A 98 -0.74 2.50 11.65
CA LEU A 98 -1.94 2.94 12.37
C LEU A 98 -2.95 3.62 11.44
N LYS A 99 -2.47 4.51 10.56
CA LYS A 99 -3.32 5.17 9.56
C LYS A 99 -4.03 4.16 8.68
N ARG A 100 -3.30 3.18 8.14
CA ARG A 100 -3.88 2.11 7.32
C ARG A 100 -4.90 1.27 8.09
N MET A 101 -4.63 0.96 9.36
CA MET A 101 -5.58 0.22 10.19
C MET A 101 -6.85 1.04 10.48
N ASN A 102 -6.69 2.33 10.78
CA ASN A 102 -7.82 3.26 10.97
C ASN A 102 -8.66 3.39 9.71
N GLU A 103 -8.04 3.52 8.53
CA GLU A 103 -8.76 3.54 7.24
C GLU A 103 -9.53 2.22 7.02
N ALA A 104 -8.93 1.08 7.33
CA ALA A 104 -9.60 -0.21 7.21
C ALA A 104 -10.77 -0.37 8.20
N LEU A 105 -10.66 0.18 9.41
CA LEU A 105 -11.75 0.23 10.38
C LEU A 105 -12.85 1.17 9.89
N TYR A 106 -12.49 2.37 9.47
CA TYR A 106 -13.41 3.37 8.94
C TYR A 106 -14.22 2.82 7.76
N GLN A 107 -13.60 2.14 6.80
CA GLN A 107 -14.31 1.49 5.69
C GLN A 107 -15.29 0.40 6.16
N LYS A 108 -14.97 -0.34 7.22
CA LYS A 108 -15.88 -1.35 7.78
C LYS A 108 -17.05 -0.71 8.52
N GLU A 109 -16.78 0.37 9.25
CA GLU A 109 -17.80 1.16 9.95
C GLU A 109 -18.73 1.86 8.97
N GLU A 110 -18.21 2.52 7.94
CA GLU A 110 -19.02 3.15 6.88
C GLU A 110 -19.89 2.15 6.13
N LYS A 111 -19.36 0.97 5.78
CA LYS A 111 -20.15 -0.08 5.13
C LYS A 111 -21.35 -0.51 5.98
N GLY A 112 -21.20 -0.56 7.31
CA GLY A 112 -22.31 -0.86 8.23
C GLY A 112 -23.23 0.33 8.50
N MET A 113 -22.69 1.55 8.46
CA MET A 113 -23.44 2.78 8.70
C MET A 113 -24.30 3.17 7.49
N ALA A 114 -23.89 2.93 6.24
CA ALA A 114 -24.75 3.26 5.09
C ALA A 114 -26.09 2.50 5.12
N ASP A 115 -26.06 1.24 5.59
CA ASP A 115 -27.23 0.37 5.72
C ASP A 115 -28.06 0.70 6.97
N ARG A 116 -27.40 1.02 8.11
CA ARG A 116 -28.10 1.35 9.37
C ARG A 116 -28.52 2.82 9.52
N ALA A 117 -27.74 3.77 8.99
CA ALA A 117 -27.96 5.21 9.17
C ALA A 117 -29.03 5.79 8.24
N LYS A 118 -29.37 5.11 7.12
CA LYS A 118 -30.57 5.47 6.35
C LYS A 118 -31.86 5.25 7.13
N LEU A 119 -31.85 4.31 8.08
CA LEU A 119 -33.03 3.94 8.88
C LEU A 119 -33.20 4.75 10.17
N PHE A 120 -32.16 5.42 10.66
CA PHE A 120 -32.23 6.15 11.93
C PHE A 120 -31.52 7.50 11.88
N LYS A 121 -32.22 8.54 11.38
CA LYS A 121 -31.81 9.95 11.50
C LYS A 121 -32.04 10.47 12.93
N GLY A 122 -31.32 9.92 13.91
CA GLY A 122 -31.17 10.48 15.26
C GLY A 122 -32.40 10.52 16.18
N LYS A 123 -33.57 10.10 15.70
CA LYS A 123 -34.75 9.83 16.54
C LYS A 123 -35.20 8.41 16.23
N ALA A 124 -35.50 7.62 17.26
CA ALA A 124 -36.03 6.27 17.10
C ALA A 124 -37.37 6.36 16.35
N GLN A 125 -37.33 6.25 15.02
CA GLN A 125 -38.51 6.16 14.19
C GLN A 125 -38.96 4.70 14.20
N CYS A 126 -40.07 4.43 14.88
CA CYS A 126 -40.81 3.20 14.68
C CYS A 126 -41.53 3.30 13.33
N LEU A 127 -40.86 2.87 12.26
CA LEU A 127 -41.53 2.71 10.97
C LEU A 127 -42.46 1.50 11.07
N SER A 128 -43.74 1.73 10.77
CA SER A 128 -44.70 0.66 10.52
C SER A 128 -44.29 -0.13 9.27
N SER A 129 -44.70 -1.40 9.13
CA SER A 129 -44.13 -2.31 8.12
C SER A 129 -44.17 -1.73 6.70
N ASP A 130 -45.26 -1.07 6.33
CA ASP A 130 -45.48 -0.63 4.95
C ASP A 130 -44.68 0.63 4.59
N GLU A 131 -44.50 1.53 5.56
CA GLU A 131 -43.66 2.73 5.40
C GLU A 131 -42.18 2.33 5.27
N PHE A 132 -41.74 1.30 6.00
CA PHE A 132 -40.39 0.74 5.90
C PHE A 132 -40.10 0.20 4.50
N TYR A 133 -41.01 -0.58 3.91
CA TYR A 133 -40.82 -1.15 2.57
C TYR A 133 -40.75 -0.08 1.48
N ASN A 134 -41.52 1.01 1.62
CA ASN A 134 -41.53 2.10 0.63
C ASN A 134 -40.24 2.92 0.65
N VAL A 135 -39.71 3.24 1.84
CA VAL A 135 -38.44 3.98 1.97
C VAL A 135 -37.25 3.14 1.49
N SER A 136 -37.23 1.84 1.82
CA SER A 136 -36.19 0.91 1.34
C SER A 136 -36.18 0.81 -0.19
N LYS A 137 -37.34 0.59 -0.82
CA LYS A 137 -37.46 0.54 -2.29
C LYS A 137 -37.05 1.85 -2.97
N ALA A 138 -37.34 3.00 -2.37
CA ALA A 138 -36.91 4.30 -2.92
C ALA A 138 -35.39 4.45 -2.86
N ALA A 139 -34.77 4.08 -1.73
CA ALA A 139 -33.32 4.11 -1.54
C ALA A 139 -32.58 3.18 -2.51
N ASP A 140 -33.11 1.97 -2.77
CA ASP A 140 -32.56 1.02 -3.73
C ASP A 140 -32.63 1.53 -5.17
N LYS A 141 -33.74 2.19 -5.53
CA LYS A 141 -33.90 2.80 -6.86
C LYS A 141 -32.90 3.93 -7.08
N GLU A 142 -32.61 4.73 -6.06
CA GLU A 142 -31.59 5.78 -6.15
C GLU A 142 -30.17 5.21 -6.22
N ALA A 143 -29.85 4.20 -5.42
CA ALA A 143 -28.55 3.52 -5.47
C ALA A 143 -28.29 2.91 -6.86
N LYS A 144 -29.28 2.19 -7.42
CA LYS A 144 -29.19 1.62 -8.78
C LYS A 144 -29.02 2.69 -9.87
N LYS A 145 -29.60 3.89 -9.70
CA LYS A 145 -29.40 5.00 -10.65
C LYS A 145 -27.98 5.54 -10.62
N LEU A 146 -27.41 5.72 -9.43
CA LEU A 146 -26.02 6.21 -9.27
C LEU A 146 -25.00 5.19 -9.82
N GLU A 147 -25.19 3.91 -9.52
CA GLU A 147 -24.32 2.84 -10.01
C GLU A 147 -24.34 2.74 -11.55
N ARG A 148 -25.54 2.83 -12.16
CA ARG A 148 -25.69 2.91 -13.62
C ARG A 148 -24.99 4.15 -14.20
N GLY A 149 -25.02 5.28 -13.51
CA GLY A 149 -24.31 6.50 -13.89
C GLY A 149 -22.79 6.29 -13.91
N HIS A 150 -22.24 5.75 -12.82
CA HIS A 150 -20.81 5.50 -12.70
C HIS A 150 -20.30 4.48 -13.74
N LYS A 151 -21.06 3.41 -13.99
CA LYS A 151 -20.74 2.41 -15.02
C LYS A 151 -20.69 3.03 -16.42
N LYS A 152 -21.60 3.97 -16.74
CA LYS A 152 -21.59 4.69 -18.02
C LYS A 152 -20.36 5.57 -18.19
N VAL A 153 -19.95 6.28 -17.13
CA VAL A 153 -18.75 7.13 -17.16
C VAL A 153 -17.49 6.29 -17.39
N LEU A 154 -17.30 5.23 -16.61
CA LEU A 154 -16.16 4.32 -16.77
C LEU A 154 -16.13 3.66 -18.16
N GLN A 155 -17.29 3.27 -18.69
CA GLN A 155 -17.39 2.70 -20.03
C GLN A 155 -16.98 3.72 -21.11
N ALA A 156 -17.41 4.98 -20.97
CA ALA A 156 -17.06 6.05 -21.91
C ALA A 156 -15.55 6.36 -21.90
N GLU A 157 -14.90 6.33 -20.74
CA GLU A 157 -13.45 6.50 -20.62
C GLU A 157 -12.69 5.37 -21.32
N LEU A 158 -13.06 4.10 -21.07
CA LEU A 158 -12.44 2.96 -21.75
C LEU A 158 -12.65 2.96 -23.27
N ASP A 159 -13.84 3.35 -23.74
CA ASP A 159 -14.09 3.42 -25.17
C ASP A 159 -13.30 4.56 -25.83
N LYS A 160 -13.02 5.65 -25.12
CA LYS A 160 -12.11 6.71 -25.57
C LYS A 160 -10.67 6.20 -25.69
N GLU A 161 -10.14 5.55 -24.66
CA GLU A 161 -8.80 4.94 -24.70
C GLU A 161 -8.67 3.92 -25.85
N TRP A 162 -9.71 3.12 -26.05
CA TRP A 162 -9.73 2.14 -27.14
C TRP A 162 -9.75 2.80 -28.53
N ALA A 163 -10.44 3.92 -28.68
CA ALA A 163 -10.43 4.70 -29.92
C ALA A 163 -9.03 5.28 -30.21
N GLU A 164 -8.35 5.81 -29.20
CA GLU A 164 -6.97 6.31 -29.32
C GLU A 164 -5.99 5.18 -29.71
N MET A 165 -6.12 4.00 -29.11
CA MET A 165 -5.30 2.83 -29.45
C MET A 165 -5.51 2.36 -30.90
N LYS A 166 -6.76 2.38 -31.39
CA LYS A 166 -7.08 2.08 -32.80
C LYS A 166 -6.45 3.09 -33.75
N GLU A 167 -6.49 4.37 -33.40
CA GLU A 167 -5.92 5.44 -34.22
C GLU A 167 -4.40 5.33 -34.31
N GLN A 168 -3.73 5.07 -33.19
CA GLN A 168 -2.28 4.82 -33.18
C GLN A 168 -1.91 3.59 -34.00
N HIS A 169 -2.69 2.52 -33.90
CA HIS A 169 -2.48 1.31 -34.69
C HIS A 169 -2.66 1.55 -36.19
N ARG A 170 -3.67 2.33 -36.59
CA ARG A 170 -3.88 2.71 -38.00
C ARG A 170 -2.64 3.40 -38.56
N LYS A 171 -2.13 4.42 -37.85
CA LYS A 171 -0.90 5.14 -38.23
C LYS A 171 0.31 4.20 -38.32
N ALA A 172 0.47 3.29 -37.36
CA ALA A 172 1.55 2.30 -37.37
C ALA A 172 1.45 1.34 -38.58
N VAL A 173 0.25 0.92 -38.95
CA VAL A 173 0.02 0.06 -40.12
C VAL A 173 0.28 0.81 -41.43
N GLU A 174 -0.07 2.10 -41.52
CA GLU A 174 0.25 2.94 -42.69
C GLU A 174 1.77 3.10 -42.88
N VAL A 175 2.50 3.42 -41.80
CA VAL A 175 3.97 3.51 -41.83
C VAL A 175 4.59 2.17 -42.22
N TRP A 176 4.16 1.08 -41.58
CA TRP A 176 4.63 -0.28 -41.90
C TRP A 176 4.35 -0.66 -43.35
N SER A 177 3.17 -0.30 -43.89
CA SER A 177 2.81 -0.57 -45.29
C SER A 177 3.69 0.20 -46.26
N ALA A 178 4.02 1.47 -45.95
CA ALA A 178 4.93 2.27 -46.73
C ALA A 178 6.37 1.72 -46.71
N GLU A 179 6.85 1.26 -45.56
CA GLU A 179 8.16 0.62 -45.41
C GLU A 179 8.24 -0.72 -46.16
N CYS A 180 7.23 -1.58 -46.01
CA CYS A 180 7.14 -2.83 -46.76
C CYS A 180 7.17 -2.58 -48.27
N SER A 181 6.45 -1.57 -48.75
CA SER A 181 6.44 -1.20 -50.17
C SER A 181 7.84 -0.79 -50.65
N LYS A 182 8.57 0.01 -49.85
CA LYS A 182 9.97 0.38 -50.15
C LYS A 182 10.91 -0.82 -50.17
N LEU A 183 10.75 -1.78 -49.27
CA LEU A 183 11.58 -3.00 -49.21
C LEU A 183 11.30 -3.95 -50.38
N VAL A 184 10.05 -4.06 -50.82
CA VAL A 184 9.68 -4.84 -52.00
C VAL A 184 10.33 -4.28 -53.26
N VAL A 185 10.34 -2.94 -53.44
CA VAL A 185 11.02 -2.29 -54.57
C VAL A 185 12.53 -2.55 -54.55
N LYS A 186 13.14 -2.69 -53.36
CA LYS A 186 14.55 -3.05 -53.18
C LYS A 186 14.85 -4.55 -53.39
N GLY A 187 13.86 -5.36 -53.75
CA GLY A 187 14.04 -6.79 -54.02
C GLY A 187 14.10 -7.69 -52.79
N VAL A 188 13.71 -7.19 -51.61
CA VAL A 188 13.63 -8.01 -50.39
C VAL A 188 12.55 -9.07 -50.55
N ARG A 189 12.85 -10.33 -50.21
CA ARG A 189 11.89 -11.43 -50.30
C ARG A 189 10.77 -11.21 -49.29
N LYS A 190 9.54 -11.63 -49.65
CA LYS A 190 8.36 -11.45 -48.78
C LYS A 190 8.49 -12.07 -47.38
N LYS A 191 9.32 -13.09 -47.21
CA LYS A 191 9.56 -13.75 -45.92
C LYS A 191 10.39 -12.90 -44.95
N ASP A 192 11.17 -11.97 -45.48
CA ASP A 192 12.09 -11.12 -44.72
C ASP A 192 11.50 -9.73 -44.44
N LEU A 193 10.23 -9.52 -44.78
CA LEU A 193 9.52 -8.28 -44.47
C LEU A 193 9.23 -8.20 -42.96
N PRO A 194 9.27 -6.99 -42.37
CA PRO A 194 8.94 -6.82 -40.98
C PRO A 194 7.51 -7.32 -40.72
N PRO A 195 7.25 -7.96 -39.56
CA PRO A 195 5.92 -8.46 -39.24
C PRO A 195 4.93 -7.30 -39.08
N LYS A 196 3.68 -7.53 -39.47
CA LYS A 196 2.61 -6.53 -39.32
C LYS A 196 2.42 -6.16 -37.84
N PRO A 197 2.28 -4.87 -37.50
CA PRO A 197 1.94 -4.46 -36.15
C PRO A 197 0.67 -5.18 -35.67
N LYS A 198 0.63 -5.54 -34.38
CA LYS A 198 -0.54 -6.18 -33.75
C LYS A 198 -1.28 -5.14 -32.90
N LEU A 199 -2.61 -5.14 -32.96
CA LEU A 199 -3.43 -4.31 -32.08
C LEU A 199 -3.42 -4.92 -30.67
N GLY A 200 -3.31 -4.07 -29.64
CA GLY A 200 -3.46 -4.49 -28.24
C GLY A 200 -4.85 -5.05 -27.96
N LYS A 201 -5.01 -5.79 -26.84
CA LYS A 201 -6.33 -6.27 -26.41
C LYS A 201 -7.18 -5.09 -25.93
N LYS A 202 -8.49 -5.11 -26.19
CA LYS A 202 -9.43 -4.11 -25.69
C LYS A 202 -9.34 -4.06 -24.15
N PRO A 203 -9.18 -2.87 -23.53
CA PRO A 203 -9.31 -2.71 -22.09
C PRO A 203 -10.65 -3.27 -21.61
N LYS A 204 -10.63 -4.12 -20.58
CA LYS A 204 -11.85 -4.66 -19.95
C LYS A 204 -12.10 -3.94 -18.63
N LEU A 205 -13.35 -3.58 -18.36
CA LEU A 205 -13.76 -3.21 -17.02
C LEU A 205 -13.53 -4.43 -16.12
N LEU A 206 -12.61 -4.29 -15.16
CA LEU A 206 -12.56 -5.21 -14.03
C LEU A 206 -13.77 -4.87 -13.16
N VAL A 207 -14.90 -5.51 -13.42
CA VAL A 207 -16.04 -5.52 -12.50
C VAL A 207 -15.58 -6.27 -11.26
N VAL A 208 -15.20 -5.53 -10.22
CA VAL A 208 -14.93 -6.10 -8.91
C VAL A 208 -16.28 -6.48 -8.30
N GLY A 209 -16.69 -7.73 -8.51
CA GLY A 209 -17.71 -8.45 -7.74
C GLY A 209 -19.18 -8.25 -8.16
N ASN A 210 -19.72 -9.20 -8.92
CA ASN A 210 -20.80 -10.11 -8.49
C ASN A 210 -21.05 -11.12 -9.63
N ASP A 211 -20.40 -12.28 -9.58
CA ASP A 211 -20.75 -13.45 -10.41
C ASP A 211 -21.91 -14.17 -9.72
N GLU A 212 -23.12 -13.71 -9.98
CA GLU A 212 -24.34 -14.52 -9.89
C GLU A 212 -25.13 -14.18 -11.15
N SER A 213 -24.77 -14.84 -12.24
CA SER A 213 -25.55 -14.86 -13.47
C SER A 213 -26.74 -15.80 -13.28
N ASP A 214 -27.91 -15.19 -13.10
CA ASP A 214 -29.21 -15.79 -13.42
C ASP A 214 -29.14 -16.41 -14.83
N GLU A 215 -29.18 -17.74 -14.90
CA GLU A 215 -29.59 -18.49 -16.07
C GLU A 215 -31.09 -18.80 -15.92
N GLU A 216 -31.94 -17.97 -16.52
CA GLU A 216 -33.31 -18.32 -16.86
C GLU A 216 -33.58 -18.01 -18.34
N GLU A 217 -34.53 -18.78 -18.89
CA GLU A 217 -35.07 -18.83 -20.26
C GLU A 217 -34.34 -19.84 -21.17
N GLU A 218 -35.02 -20.83 -21.80
CA GLU A 218 -36.29 -20.68 -22.50
C GLU A 218 -36.99 -22.06 -22.72
N GLU A 219 -38.30 -22.05 -22.54
CA GLU A 219 -39.29 -23.07 -22.94
C GLU A 219 -39.17 -23.44 -24.43
N GLY A 220 -39.25 -24.73 -24.75
CA GLY A 220 -39.36 -25.25 -26.11
C GLY A 220 -40.53 -26.22 -26.23
N ASP A 221 -41.69 -25.70 -26.63
CA ASP A 221 -42.84 -26.46 -27.15
C ASP A 221 -42.49 -27.04 -28.54
N ALA A 222 -42.63 -28.36 -28.69
CA ALA A 222 -42.91 -29.07 -29.96
C ALA A 222 -43.35 -30.51 -29.70
#